data_AF-A0A5N1J8Q9-F1
#
_entry.id   AF-A0A5N1J8Q9-F1
#
_cell.length_a   1.000
_cell.length_b   1.000
_cell.length_c   1.000
_cell.angle_alpha   90.00
_cell.angle_beta   90.00
_cell.angle_gamma   90.00
#
_symmetry.space_group_name_H-M   'P 1'
#
loop_
_entity.id
_entity.type
_entity.pdbx_description
1 polymer ?
#
loop_
_entity_poly.entity_id
_entity_poly.type
_entity_poly.pdbx_seq_one_letter_code
_entity_poly.pdbx_strand_id
1 'polypeptide(L)'
;MFFAKITTLHNPKNSLQTYLREQVAKLDGLNVEEPQDFYAHLLTMVLRANARYNRCTPLKAYLLKAYVLGDFLTGIHGLVQINLYQQKGVFGETPGIGGQAAVESVQTSIFQ
;
A
#
# COMPACT_ATOMS: atom_id res chain seq x y z
N MET A 1 0.79 -0.65 -11.99
CA MET A 1 -0.10 -1.18 -10.96
C MET A 1 0.66 -1.72 -9.75
N PHE A 2 0.23 -1.29 -8.57
CA PHE A 2 0.80 -1.51 -7.26
C PHE A 2 -0.31 -1.88 -6.28
N PHE A 3 0.02 -2.67 -5.27
CA PHE A 3 -0.87 -2.97 -4.16
C PHE A 3 -0.39 -2.24 -2.90
N ALA A 4 -1.26 -1.44 -2.31
CA ALA A 4 -0.97 -0.72 -1.07
C ALA A 4 -1.25 -1.62 0.14
N LYS A 5 -0.26 -1.75 1.03
CA LYS A 5 -0.40 -2.48 2.29
C LYS A 5 0.17 -1.67 3.44
N ILE A 6 -0.64 -1.41 4.45
CA ILE A 6 -0.19 -0.79 5.69
C ILE A 6 0.72 -1.79 6.42
N THR A 7 1.93 -1.35 6.76
CA THR A 7 2.92 -2.19 7.45
C THR A 7 3.12 -1.80 8.90
N THR A 8 3.00 -0.51 9.20
CA THR A 8 3.11 -0.01 10.57
C THR A 8 2.05 1.06 10.78
N LEU A 9 1.33 0.95 11.89
CA LEU A 9 0.36 1.95 12.33
C LEU A 9 0.63 2.27 13.80
N HIS A 10 1.13 3.46 14.08
CA HIS A 10 1.43 3.89 15.44
C HIS A 10 0.16 4.38 16.17
N ASN A 11 0.17 4.28 17.50
CA ASN A 11 -0.91 4.81 18.32
C ASN A 11 -0.96 6.34 18.23
N PRO A 12 -2.15 6.93 17.96
CA PRO A 12 -2.27 8.36 17.83
C PRO A 12 -2.12 9.04 19.19
N LYS A 13 -1.39 10.16 19.23
CA LYS A 13 -1.15 10.96 20.43
C LYS A 13 -2.04 12.20 20.55
N ASN A 14 -2.72 12.57 19.47
CA ASN A 14 -3.58 13.75 19.39
C ASN A 14 -4.69 13.55 18.35
N SER A 15 -5.64 14.49 18.31
CA SER A 15 -6.81 14.43 17.43
C SER A 15 -6.46 14.44 15.93
N LEU A 16 -5.41 15.17 15.52
CA LEU A 16 -4.90 15.14 14.15
C LEU A 16 -4.43 13.73 13.75
N GLN A 17 -3.63 13.09 14.61
CA GLN A 17 -3.15 11.74 14.39
C GLN A 17 -4.29 10.72 14.39
N THR A 18 -5.26 10.84 15.30
CA THR A 18 -6.46 9.98 15.32
C THR A 18 -7.22 10.08 14.01
N TYR A 19 -7.50 11.29 13.55
CA TYR A 19 -8.21 11.53 12.30
C TYR A 19 -7.46 10.94 11.09
N LEU A 20 -6.17 11.22 10.97
CA LEU A 20 -5.37 10.70 9.85
C LEU A 20 -5.24 9.18 9.90
N ARG A 21 -5.11 8.59 11.09
CA ARG A 21 -5.08 7.14 11.26
C ARG A 21 -6.34 6.48 10.70
N GLU A 22 -7.51 7.03 11.03
CA GLU A 22 -8.80 6.53 10.55
C GLU A 22 -8.97 6.69 9.04
N GLN A 23 -8.48 7.78 8.45
CA GLN A 23 -8.54 7.96 6.99
C GLN A 23 -7.58 7.02 6.27
N VAL A 24 -6.35 6.89 6.76
CA VAL A 24 -5.33 6.05 6.12
C VAL A 24 -5.68 4.56 6.24
N ALA A 25 -6.33 4.12 7.32
CA ALA A 25 -6.79 2.74 7.46
C ALA A 25 -7.71 2.29 6.31
N LYS A 26 -8.43 3.22 5.67
CA LYS A 26 -9.30 2.94 4.51
C LYS A 26 -8.54 2.76 3.21
N LEU A 27 -7.25 3.11 3.19
CA LEU A 27 -6.38 2.98 2.02
C LEU A 27 -5.69 1.62 1.96
N ASP A 28 -5.85 0.79 3.00
CA ASP A 28 -5.26 -0.55 3.04
C ASP A 28 -5.90 -1.44 1.99
N GLY A 29 -5.08 -2.18 1.26
CA GLY A 29 -5.52 -3.10 0.22
C GLY A 29 -5.96 -2.44 -1.09
N LEU A 30 -5.77 -1.13 -1.25
CA LEU A 30 -6.08 -0.46 -2.51
C LEU A 30 -5.08 -0.84 -3.61
N ASN A 31 -5.61 -1.01 -4.82
CA ASN A 31 -4.82 -1.03 -6.02
C ASN A 31 -4.52 0.39 -6.49
N VAL A 32 -3.29 0.62 -6.93
CA VAL A 32 -2.75 1.93 -7.28
C VAL A 32 -2.06 1.82 -8.63
N GLU A 33 -2.36 2.69 -9.58
CA GLU A 33 -1.68 2.66 -10.88
C GLU A 33 -0.23 3.11 -10.77
N GLU A 34 -0.03 4.31 -10.22
CA GLU A 34 1.27 4.94 -10.01
C GLU A 34 1.51 5.33 -8.53
N PRO A 35 2.71 5.08 -7.98
CA PRO A 35 3.07 5.47 -6.61
C PRO A 35 2.91 6.96 -6.35
N GLN A 36 3.17 7.79 -7.36
CA GLN A 36 3.08 9.24 -7.34
C GLN A 36 1.65 9.72 -7.09
N ASP A 37 0.66 9.07 -7.69
CA ASP A 37 -0.75 9.42 -7.50
C ASP A 37 -1.21 9.12 -6.08
N PHE A 38 -0.80 7.97 -5.55
CA PHE A 38 -1.08 7.61 -4.16
C PHE A 38 -0.42 8.59 -3.18
N TYR A 39 0.83 8.98 -3.45
CA TYR A 39 1.50 10.02 -2.67
C TYR A 39 0.79 11.37 -2.76
N ALA A 40 0.34 11.81 -3.94
CA ALA A 40 -0.39 13.06 -4.11
C ALA A 40 -1.72 13.06 -3.35
N HIS A 41 -2.42 11.92 -3.35
CA HIS A 41 -3.63 11.73 -2.55
C HIS A 41 -3.34 11.83 -1.04
N LEU A 42 -2.33 11.11 -0.57
CA LEU A 42 -1.92 11.13 0.84
C LEU A 42 -1.46 12.52 1.28
N LEU A 43 -0.67 13.20 0.46
CA LEU A 43 -0.19 14.56 0.69
C LEU A 43 -1.37 15.53 0.83
N THR A 44 -2.34 15.47 -0.10
CA THR A 44 -3.54 16.30 -0.05
C THR A 44 -4.34 16.06 1.23
N MET A 45 -4.50 14.80 1.64
CA MET A 45 -5.17 14.42 2.88
C MET A 45 -4.47 15.02 4.11
N VAL A 46 -3.14 14.91 4.17
CA VAL A 46 -2.33 15.48 5.26
C VAL A 46 -2.41 17.00 5.30
N LEU A 47 -2.31 17.69 4.16
CA LEU A 47 -2.41 19.15 4.09
C LEU A 47 -3.79 19.65 4.58
N ARG A 48 -4.88 19.01 4.15
CA ARG A 48 -6.23 19.32 4.62
C ARG A 48 -6.38 19.06 6.11
N ALA A 49 -5.84 17.96 6.62
CA ALA A 49 -5.88 17.65 8.05
C ALA A 49 -5.08 18.67 8.88
N ASN A 50 -3.87 19.03 8.45
CA ASN A 50 -3.05 20.04 9.11
C ASN A 50 -3.76 21.41 9.17
N ALA A 51 -4.44 21.81 8.09
CA ALA A 51 -5.24 23.04 8.07
C ALA A 51 -6.43 22.99 9.04
N ARG A 52 -7.10 21.83 9.14
CA ARG A 52 -8.24 21.62 10.04
C ARG A 52 -7.82 21.58 11.51
N TYR A 53 -6.68 20.97 11.82
CA TYR A 53 -6.16 20.80 13.19
C TYR A 53 -4.95 21.71 13.44
N ASN A 54 -5.13 23.01 13.22
CA ASN A 54 -4.05 24.02 13.27
C ASN A 54 -3.31 24.15 14.62
N ARG A 55 -3.88 23.65 15.71
CA ARG A 55 -3.25 23.62 17.05
C ARG A 55 -2.29 22.44 17.26
N CYS A 56 -2.32 21.43 16.37
CA CYS A 56 -1.44 20.27 16.45
C CYS A 56 -0.14 20.53 15.67
N THR A 57 0.94 19.85 16.05
CA THR A 57 2.17 19.83 15.24
C THR A 57 1.88 19.24 13.86
N PRO A 58 2.24 19.93 12.76
CA PRO A 58 1.91 19.46 11.42
C PRO A 58 2.67 18.19 11.08
N LEU A 59 1.97 17.25 10.43
CA LEU A 59 2.55 16.02 9.93
C LEU A 59 2.96 16.15 8.47
N LYS A 60 3.86 15.27 8.03
CA LYS A 60 4.39 15.25 6.65
C LYS A 60 4.20 13.87 6.03
N ALA A 61 3.70 13.85 4.81
CA ALA A 61 3.69 12.65 3.98
C ALA A 61 5.07 12.47 3.32
N TYR A 62 5.42 11.24 2.96
CA TYR A 62 6.64 10.92 2.22
C TYR A 62 6.40 9.82 1.19
N LEU A 63 7.26 9.77 0.17
CA LEU A 63 7.38 8.67 -0.79
C LEU A 63 8.88 8.41 -1.01
N LEU A 64 9.30 7.18 -0.81
CA LEU A 64 10.69 6.72 -0.92
C LEU A 64 10.74 5.46 -1.78
N LYS A 65 11.84 5.26 -2.51
CA LYS A 65 12.10 3.97 -3.17
C LYS A 65 12.47 2.95 -2.09
N ALA A 66 11.89 1.76 -2.15
CA ALA A 66 12.27 0.67 -1.26
C ALA A 66 13.61 0.05 -1.71
N TYR A 67 14.23 -0.73 -0.83
CA TYR A 67 15.45 -1.50 -1.16
C TYR A 67 15.18 -2.58 -2.23
N VAL A 68 13.94 -3.08 -2.30
CA VAL A 68 13.51 -4.05 -3.30
C VAL A 68 13.21 -3.33 -4.61
N LEU A 69 13.79 -3.84 -5.70
CA LEU A 69 13.70 -3.21 -7.02
C LEU A 69 12.25 -3.23 -7.53
N GLY A 70 11.69 -2.03 -7.67
CA GLY A 70 10.32 -1.80 -8.15
C GLY A 70 9.33 -1.38 -7.06
N ASP A 71 9.64 -1.61 -5.78
CA ASP A 71 8.72 -1.29 -4.68
C ASP A 71 8.96 0.11 -4.11
N PHE A 72 7.91 0.68 -3.49
CA PHE A 72 7.96 1.99 -2.87
C PHE A 72 7.45 1.96 -1.44
N LEU A 73 7.98 2.88 -0.64
CA LEU A 73 7.56 3.14 0.73
C LEU A 73 6.88 4.50 0.78
N THR A 74 5.64 4.55 1.24
CA THR A 74 4.89 5.80 1.43
C THR A 74 4.29 5.84 2.82
N GLY A 75 3.90 7.02 3.29
CA GLY A 75 3.31 7.12 4.62
C GLY A 75 3.32 8.53 5.19
N ILE A 76 3.01 8.61 6.49
CA ILE A 76 3.00 9.85 7.26
C ILE A 76 4.02 9.70 8.38
N HIS A 77 5.01 10.59 8.43
CA HIS A 77 6.11 10.53 9.38
C HIS A 77 5.60 10.39 10.82
N GLY A 78 6.09 9.36 11.53
CA GLY A 78 5.75 9.09 12.92
C GLY A 78 4.33 8.60 13.18
N LEU A 79 3.56 8.27 12.13
CA LEU A 79 2.18 7.79 12.26
C LEU A 79 1.93 6.48 11.50
N VAL A 80 2.27 6.42 10.21
CA VAL A 80 1.95 5.27 9.37
C VAL A 80 3.02 5.03 8.31
N GLN A 81 3.25 3.75 8.01
CA GLN A 81 4.09 3.29 6.92
C GLN A 81 3.31 2.31 6.05
N ILE A 82 3.38 2.52 4.74
CA ILE A 82 2.62 1.80 3.72
C ILE A 82 3.62 1.33 2.66
N ASN A 83 3.63 0.04 2.39
CA ASN A 83 4.38 -0.51 1.27
C ASN A 83 3.48 -0.52 0.03
N LEU A 84 4.03 -0.02 -1.08
CA LEU A 84 3.45 -0.17 -2.40
C LEU A 84 4.22 -1.26 -3.12
N TYR A 85 3.62 -2.44 -3.19
CA TYR A 85 4.20 -3.60 -3.85
C TYR A 85 3.88 -3.56 -5.33
N GLN A 86 4.91 -3.62 -6.18
CA GLN A 86 4.68 -3.74 -7.60
C GLN A 86 4.02 -5.09 -7.88
N GLN A 87 2.83 -5.08 -8.49
CA GLN A 87 2.18 -6.32 -8.90
C GLN A 87 2.92 -6.88 -10.11
N LYS A 88 3.66 -7.97 -9.92
CA LYS A 88 4.33 -8.72 -10.99
C LYS A 88 3.47 -9.93 -11.33
N GLY A 89 3.04 -10.01 -12.60
CA GLY A 89 2.21 -11.12 -13.08
C GLY A 89 0.78 -11.04 -12.54
N VAL A 90 -0.08 -10.32 -13.25
CA VAL A 90 -1.45 -10.84 -13.41
C VAL A 90 -1.24 -12.21 -14.06
N PHE A 91 -1.77 -13.29 -13.48
CA PHE A 91 -1.91 -14.55 -14.21
C PHE A 91 -2.89 -14.28 -15.36
N GLY A 92 -2.42 -13.58 -16.39
CA GLY A 92 -3.11 -13.50 -17.67
C GLY A 92 -3.16 -14.92 -18.19
N GLU A 93 -4.32 -15.32 -18.68
CA GLU A 93 -4.45 -16.52 -19.49
C GLU A 93 -3.29 -16.57 -20.47
N THR A 94 -2.48 -17.61 -20.33
CA THR A 94 -1.35 -17.90 -21.19
C THR A 94 -1.80 -17.78 -22.65
N PRO A 95 -1.32 -16.82 -23.47
CA PRO A 95 -1.47 -16.93 -24.91
C PRO A 95 -0.38 -17.89 -25.36
N GLY A 96 -0.59 -19.17 -25.04
CA GLY A 96 0.26 -20.29 -25.38
C GLY A 96 -0.63 -21.37 -25.97
N ILE A 97 -1.14 -21.12 -27.17
CA ILE A 97 -1.63 -22.19 -28.04
C ILE A 97 -0.41 -23.07 -28.34
N GLY A 98 -0.29 -24.14 -27.57
CA GLY A 98 0.82 -25.08 -27.60
C GLY A 98 0.46 -26.33 -26.82
N GLY A 99 -0.61 -27.00 -27.30
CA GLY A 99 -1.19 -28.27 -26.87
C GLY A 99 -0.55 -29.01 -25.71
N GLN A 100 -1.21 -29.01 -24.56
CA GLN A 100 -1.11 -30.11 -23.60
C GLN A 100 -2.51 -30.42 -23.06
N ALA A 101 -3.00 -31.61 -23.43
CA ALA A 101 -4.09 -32.25 -22.74
C ALA A 101 -3.70 -32.37 -21.25
N ALA A 102 -4.49 -31.72 -20.41
CA ALA A 102 -4.38 -31.81 -18.97
C ALA A 102 -4.67 -33.25 -18.53
N VAL A 103 -3.64 -33.94 -18.03
CA VAL A 103 -3.85 -35.05 -17.10
C VAL A 103 -3.71 -34.44 -15.71
N GLU A 104 -4.86 -34.25 -15.07
CA GLU A 104 -4.97 -33.93 -13.66
C GLU A 104 -4.13 -34.90 -12.82
N SER A 105 -3.20 -34.36 -12.03
CA SER A 105 -2.70 -35.07 -10.86
C SER A 105 -2.59 -34.07 -9.72
N VAL A 106 -3.67 -34.01 -8.96
CA VAL A 106 -3.69 -33.50 -7.60
C VAL A 106 -2.65 -34.31 -6.80
N GLN A 107 -1.56 -33.68 -6.39
CA GLN A 107 -0.66 -34.24 -5.40
C GLN A 107 -0.75 -33.42 -4.12
N THR A 108 -1.71 -33.81 -3.28
CA THR A 108 -1.60 -33.67 -1.83
C THR A 108 -0.50 -34.61 -1.35
N SER A 109 0.53 -34.07 -0.71
CA SER A 109 1.33 -34.87 0.23
C SER A 109 1.64 -34.00 1.43
N ILE A 110 0.84 -34.22 2.47
CA ILE A 110 1.08 -33.82 3.84
C ILE A 110 2.00 -34.89 4.44
N PHE A 111 3.06 -34.43 5.12
CA PHE A 111 3.94 -35.17 6.02
C PHE A 111 3.43 -36.52 6.55
N GLN A 112 4.21 -37.59 6.35
CA GLN A 112 4.92 -38.32 7.42
C GLN A 112 5.97 -39.27 6.83
#